data_AF-A0A6B3VYB8-F1
#
_entry.id   AF-A0A6B3VYB8-F1
#
_cell.length_a   1.000
_cell.length_b   1.000
_cell.length_c   1.000
_cell.angle_alpha   90.00
_cell.angle_beta   90.00
_cell.angle_gamma   90.00
#
_symmetry.space_group_name_H-M   'P 1'
#
loop_
_entity.id
_entity.type
_entity.pdbx_description
1 polymer ?
#
loop_
_entity_poly.entity_id
_entity_poly.type
_entity_poly.pdbx_seq_one_letter_code
_entity_poly.pdbx_strand_id
1 'polypeptide(L)'
;MVPLKHSNGNWILDSNKRPIMTRELTYEINGKKIVIQDHSVGHDFGGIGNQPSHHNVRPIENTRTGKVEGMEDHYYFKKRNKK
;
A
#
# COMPACT_ATOMS: atom_id res chain seq x y z
N MET A 1 -10.52 -3.14 -7.43
CA MET A 1 -9.05 -3.33 -7.32
C MET A 1 -8.37 -2.17 -8.02
N VAL A 2 -7.17 -1.79 -7.58
CA VAL A 2 -6.37 -0.72 -8.17
C VAL A 2 -4.95 -1.23 -8.48
N PRO A 3 -4.22 -0.66 -9.45
CA PRO A 3 -2.83 -1.02 -9.69
C PRO A 3 -1.95 -0.65 -8.49
N LEU A 4 -1.10 -1.57 -8.05
CA LEU A 4 -0.04 -1.27 -7.09
C LEU A 4 1.01 -0.37 -7.76
N LYS A 5 1.50 0.64 -7.03
CA LYS A 5 2.41 1.66 -7.57
C LYS A 5 3.68 1.78 -6.74
N HIS A 6 4.80 2.03 -7.40
CA HIS A 6 5.99 2.54 -6.76
C HIS A 6 5.76 3.95 -6.18
N SER A 7 6.68 4.41 -5.34
CA SER A 7 6.65 5.77 -4.74
C SER A 7 6.58 6.90 -5.79
N ASN A 8 7.15 6.67 -6.98
CA ASN A 8 7.12 7.60 -8.12
C ASN A 8 5.80 7.57 -8.93
N GLY A 9 4.84 6.70 -8.58
CA GLY A 9 3.54 6.59 -9.24
C GLY A 9 3.47 5.59 -10.39
N ASN A 10 4.59 5.03 -10.81
CA ASN A 10 4.62 3.97 -11.84
C ASN A 10 4.03 2.67 -11.31
N TRP A 11 3.39 1.89 -12.17
CA TRP A 11 2.81 0.60 -11.81
C TRP A 11 3.89 -0.45 -11.54
N ILE A 12 3.64 -1.30 -10.56
CA ILE A 12 4.44 -2.53 -10.37
C ILE A 12 3.88 -3.60 -11.30
N LEU A 13 4.75 -4.20 -12.10
CA LEU A 13 4.36 -5.18 -13.11
C LEU A 13 4.73 -6.60 -12.68
N ASP A 14 3.91 -7.57 -13.09
CA ASP A 14 4.23 -9.00 -13.00
C ASP A 14 5.19 -9.45 -14.12
N SER A 15 5.54 -10.74 -14.14
CA SER A 15 6.42 -11.33 -15.17
C SER A 15 5.87 -11.24 -16.60
N ASN A 16 4.55 -11.03 -16.75
CA ASN A 16 3.89 -10.85 -18.04
C ASN A 16 3.72 -9.37 -18.42
N LYS A 17 4.39 -8.46 -17.71
CA LYS A 17 4.30 -7.00 -17.87
C LYS A 17 2.89 -6.44 -17.60
N ARG A 18 2.09 -7.13 -16.78
CA ARG A 18 0.75 -6.67 -16.38
C ARG A 18 0.81 -6.02 -15.00
N PRO A 19 0.00 -4.98 -14.72
CA PRO A 19 -0.03 -4.38 -13.40
C PRO A 19 -0.45 -5.39 -12.33
N ILE A 20 0.30 -5.42 -11.24
CA ILE A 20 -0.11 -6.15 -10.03
C ILE A 20 -1.30 -5.39 -9.44
N MET A 21 -2.45 -6.05 -9.40
CA MET A 21 -3.67 -5.48 -8.86
C MET A 21 -3.77 -5.74 -7.37
N THR A 22 -4.13 -4.71 -6.62
CA THR A 22 -4.32 -4.75 -5.18
C THR A 22 -5.68 -4.20 -4.75
N ARG A 23 -5.98 -4.31 -3.45
CA ARG A 23 -7.20 -3.81 -2.83
C ARG A 23 -6.90 -2.52 -2.07
N GLU A 24 -7.85 -1.60 -2.15
CA GLU A 24 -7.97 -0.47 -1.24
C GLU A 24 -9.32 -0.60 -0.54
N LEU A 25 -9.31 -0.47 0.78
CA LEU A 25 -10.50 -0.57 1.61
C LEU A 25 -10.76 0.79 2.23
N THR A 26 -11.94 1.35 1.97
CA THR A 26 -12.35 2.63 2.56
C THR A 26 -13.17 2.38 3.82
N TYR A 27 -12.80 3.05 4.90
CA TYR A 27 -13.52 3.02 6.18
C TYR A 27 -13.94 4.43 6.55
N GLU A 28 -15.10 4.55 7.19
CA GLU A 28 -15.58 5.80 7.77
C GLU A 28 -15.67 5.65 9.28
N ILE A 29 -15.03 6.55 10.02
CA ILE A 29 -14.97 6.55 11.48
C ILE A 29 -15.19 7.99 11.94
N ASN A 30 -16.23 8.24 12.73
CA ASN A 30 -16.58 9.57 13.25
C ASN A 30 -16.64 10.66 12.14
N GLY A 31 -17.20 10.32 10.97
CA GLY A 31 -17.31 11.22 9.82
C GLY A 31 -16.02 11.46 9.04
N LYS A 32 -14.89 10.86 9.45
CA LYS A 32 -13.63 10.88 8.70
C LYS A 32 -13.47 9.61 7.89
N LYS A 33 -13.04 9.73 6.64
CA LYS A 33 -12.76 8.59 5.75
C LYS A 33 -11.27 8.32 5.65
N ILE A 34 -10.89 7.06 5.84
CA ILE A 34 -9.53 6.57 5.64
C ILE A 34 -9.52 5.44 4.62
N VAL A 35 -8.37 5.25 3.99
CA VAL A 35 -8.11 4.18 3.02
C VAL A 35 -6.99 3.30 3.56
N ILE A 36 -7.24 1.99 3.63
CA ILE A 36 -6.23 0.98 3.88
C ILE A 36 -5.77 0.45 2.52
N GLN A 37 -4.48 0.60 2.22
CA GLN A 37 -3.88 0.11 0.98
C GLN A 37 -3.16 -1.22 1.23
N ASP A 38 -3.48 -2.24 0.43
CA ASP A 38 -2.82 -3.54 0.49
C ASP A 38 -1.52 -3.52 -0.33
N HIS A 39 -0.37 -3.54 0.37
CA HIS A 39 0.95 -3.69 -0.25
C HIS A 39 1.56 -5.05 0.11
N SER A 40 0.75 -6.12 0.11
CA SER A 40 1.20 -7.45 0.51
C SER A 40 2.25 -8.08 -0.41
N VAL A 41 2.43 -7.53 -1.61
CA VAL A 41 3.53 -7.91 -2.52
C VAL A 41 4.86 -7.30 -2.07
N GLY A 42 4.84 -6.19 -1.33
CA GLY A 42 6.02 -5.41 -0.99
C GLY A 42 6.54 -4.60 -2.17
N HIS A 43 7.69 -3.95 -1.96
CA HIS A 43 8.43 -3.20 -2.97
C HIS A 43 9.89 -3.63 -2.94
N ASP A 44 10.39 -4.10 -4.08
CA ASP A 44 11.80 -4.38 -4.29
C ASP A 44 12.36 -3.38 -5.30
N PHE A 45 13.25 -2.52 -4.80
CA PHE A 45 14.01 -1.53 -5.53
C PHE A 45 15.48 -1.94 -5.70
N GLY A 46 15.84 -3.18 -5.36
CA GLY A 46 17.22 -3.69 -5.44
C GLY A 46 18.16 -3.12 -4.39
N GLY A 47 17.64 -2.59 -3.27
CA GLY A 47 18.47 -2.03 -2.20
C GLY A 47 17.73 -1.04 -1.29
N ILE A 48 18.21 0.21 -1.26
CA ILE A 48 17.67 1.27 -0.39
C ILE A 48 16.21 1.55 -0.76
N GLY A 49 15.35 1.58 0.26
CA GLY A 49 13.92 1.81 0.09
C GLY A 49 13.11 0.54 -0.13
N ASN A 50 13.72 -0.65 -0.12
CA ASN A 50 12.98 -1.91 -0.12
C ASN A 50 12.00 -1.97 1.05
N GLN A 51 10.76 -2.34 0.75
CA GLN A 51 9.69 -2.44 1.75
C GLN A 51 9.11 -3.85 1.73
N PRO A 52 9.21 -4.61 2.84
CA PRO A 52 8.51 -5.88 2.93
C PRO A 52 6.99 -5.65 2.91
N SER A 53 6.24 -6.75 2.77
CA SER A 53 4.77 -6.77 2.82
C SER A 53 4.21 -5.91 3.97
N HIS A 54 3.32 -4.98 3.64
CA HIS A 54 2.73 -4.07 4.61
C HIS A 54 1.35 -3.56 4.19
N HIS A 55 0.69 -2.86 5.12
CA HIS A 55 -0.42 -1.95 4.82
C HIS A 55 -0.01 -0.50 5.00
N ASN A 56 -0.63 0.39 4.24
CA ASN A 56 -0.62 1.82 4.52
C ASN A 56 -2.01 2.26 4.98
N VAL A 57 -2.05 3.26 5.87
CA VAL A 57 -3.27 3.97 6.24
C VAL A 57 -3.17 5.39 5.73
N ARG A 58 -4.13 5.81 4.90
CA ARG A 58 -4.10 7.12 4.24
C ARG A 58 -5.43 7.84 4.39
N PRO A 59 -5.43 9.18 4.43
CA PRO A 59 -6.66 9.95 4.34
C PRO A 59 -7.23 9.88 2.90
N ILE A 60 -8.55 9.98 2.74
CA ILE A 60 -9.21 9.84 1.43
C ILE A 60 -8.81 10.95 0.44
N GLU A 61 -8.51 12.15 0.96
CA GLU A 61 -8.11 13.32 0.18
C GLU A 61 -6.66 13.24 -0.34
N ASN A 62 -5.83 12.37 0.23
CA ASN A 62 -4.47 12.11 -0.24
C ASN A 62 -4.04 10.66 0.04
N THR A 63 -4.51 9.76 -0.81
CA THR A 63 -4.20 8.32 -0.72
C THR A 63 -2.75 7.98 -1.09
N ARG A 64 -1.96 8.93 -1.60
CA ARG A 64 -0.59 8.65 -2.06
C ARG A 64 0.46 8.89 -0.97
N THR A 65 0.36 10.03 -0.29
CA THR A 65 1.38 10.46 0.69
C THR A 65 0.78 11.04 1.97
N GLY A 66 -0.56 11.12 2.07
CA GLY A 66 -1.23 11.69 3.22
C GLY A 66 -0.96 10.88 4.48
N LYS A 67 -0.97 11.55 5.63
CA LYS A 67 -0.80 10.92 6.94
C LYS A 67 -2.09 11.05 7.73
N VAL A 68 -2.45 10.00 8.45
CA VAL A 68 -3.55 10.03 9.42
C VAL A 68 -2.93 10.22 10.79
N GLU A 69 -3.35 11.26 11.52
CA GLU A 69 -2.85 11.54 12.87
C GLU A 69 -3.01 10.33 13.79
N GLY A 70 -1.94 10.00 14.52
CA GLY A 70 -1.90 8.84 15.43
C GLY A 70 -1.73 7.47 14.75
N MET A 71 -1.52 7.42 13.42
CA MET A 71 -1.26 6.18 12.69
C MET A 71 0.17 6.14 12.16
N GLU A 72 0.72 4.93 12.05
CA GLU A 72 2.00 4.70 11.39
C GLU A 72 1.87 4.78 9.87
N ASP A 73 2.93 5.19 9.18
CA ASP A 73 2.95 5.20 7.72
C ASP A 73 2.91 3.78 7.14
N HIS A 74 3.50 2.80 7.84
CA HIS A 74 3.62 1.41 7.39
C HIS A 74 3.31 0.41 8.52
N TYR A 75 2.39 -0.51 8.25
CA TYR A 75 2.06 -1.63 9.13
C TYR A 75 2.60 -2.93 8.53
N TYR A 76 3.85 -3.28 8.90
CA TYR A 76 4.55 -4.45 8.37
C TYR A 76 3.96 -5.77 8.85
N PHE A 77 3.93 -6.76 7.96
CA PHE A 77 3.45 -8.09 8.29
C PHE A 77 4.55 -8.86 9.01
N LYS A 78 4.29 -9.32 10.24
CA LYS A 78 5.25 -10.13 11.01
C LYS A 78 5.46 -11.52 10.41
N LYS A 79 4.40 -12.08 9.83
CA LYS A 79 4.40 -13.38 9.16
C LYS A 79 3.47 -13.30 7.95
N ARG A 80 3.88 -13.91 6.85
CA ARG A 80 3.05 -14.10 5.66
C ARG A 80 2.78 -15.60 5.55
N ASN A 81 1.53 -15.96 5.27
CA ASN A 81 1.23 -17.34 4.90
C ASN A 81 2.07 -17.67 3.64
N LYS A 82 2.83 -18.77 3.69
CA LYS A 82 3.52 -19.27 2.50
C LYS A 82 2.43 -19.58 1.46
N LYS A 83 2.52 -18.93 0.31
CA LYS A 83 1.68 -19.25 -0.85
C LYS A 83 2.19 -20.52 -1.50
#